data_AF-A0AAU4YZ93-F1
#
_entry.id   AF-A0AAU4YZ93-F1
#
_cell.length_a   1.000
_cell.length_b   1.000
_cell.length_c   1.000
_cell.angle_alpha   90.00
_cell.angle_beta   90.00
_cell.angle_gamma   90.00
#
_symmetry.space_group_name_H-M   'P 1'
#
loop_
_entity.id
_entity.type
_entity.pdbx_description
1 polymer ?
#
loop_
_entity_poly.entity_id
_entity_poly.type
_entity_poly.pdbx_seq_one_letter_code
_entity_poly.pdbx_strand_id
1 'polypeptide(L)'
;MVRITFGGPDLAGFDLAGPDQQVKLYFPRPGQQVPLLPASGAGADDDVMRWYAAYNEIPEAERPWMPSYTVRASDTRRGTIDINPSAAGTPTAGPRPVVRFGGFSNSA
;
A
#
# COMPACT_ATOMS: atom_id res chain seq x y z
N MET A 1 16.81 11.36 4.48
CA MET A 1 15.41 10.91 4.34
C MET A 1 15.25 10.34 2.94
N VAL A 2 14.82 9.09 2.82
CA VAL A 2 14.62 8.44 1.51
C VAL A 2 13.22 8.77 1.01
N ARG A 3 13.11 9.14 -0.26
CA ARG A 3 11.84 9.25 -0.98
C ARG A 3 11.75 8.10 -1.97
N ILE A 4 10.61 7.41 -1.97
CA ILE A 4 10.33 6.34 -2.91
C ILE A 4 9.11 6.74 -3.73
N THR A 5 9.26 6.72 -5.04
CA THR A 5 8.18 6.96 -6.00
C THR A 5 7.63 5.62 -6.48
N PHE A 6 6.33 5.41 -6.31
CA PHE A 6 5.60 4.26 -6.83
C PHE A 6 4.84 4.68 -8.07
N GLY A 7 4.76 3.78 -9.05
CA GLY A 7 4.01 3.99 -10.29
C GLY A 7 3.36 2.70 -10.74
N GLY A 8 2.38 2.80 -11.64
CA GLY A 8 1.71 1.65 -12.23
C GLY A 8 0.33 2.00 -12.78
N PRO A 9 -0.27 1.14 -13.61
CA PRO A 9 -1.62 1.36 -14.13
C PRO A 9 -2.67 1.43 -13.01
N ASP A 10 -2.44 0.72 -11.90
CA ASP A 10 -3.34 0.71 -10.73
C ASP A 10 -3.41 2.06 -9.98
N LEU A 11 -2.53 3.00 -10.34
CA LEU A 11 -2.53 4.39 -9.83
C LEU A 11 -3.30 5.36 -10.74
N ALA A 12 -3.87 4.88 -11.86
CA ALA A 12 -4.68 5.72 -12.72
C ALA A 12 -5.88 6.27 -11.95
N GLY A 13 -6.03 7.60 -11.95
CA GLY A 13 -7.12 8.29 -11.23
C GLY A 13 -6.91 8.41 -9.72
N PHE A 14 -5.77 7.95 -9.17
CA PHE A 14 -5.43 8.25 -7.78
C PHE A 14 -5.23 9.76 -7.62
N ASP A 15 -5.90 10.32 -6.61
CA ASP A 15 -5.74 11.70 -6.20
C ASP A 15 -5.52 11.81 -4.69
N LEU A 16 -4.78 12.84 -4.28
CA LEU A 16 -4.47 13.12 -2.90
C LEU A 16 -5.59 13.98 -2.29
N ALA A 17 -6.48 13.34 -1.55
CA ALA A 17 -7.61 13.97 -0.87
C ALA A 17 -7.20 14.87 0.32
N GLY A 18 -5.98 14.71 0.86
CA GLY A 18 -5.50 15.55 1.96
C GLY A 18 -4.04 15.29 2.37
N PRO A 19 -3.45 16.18 3.18
CA PRO A 19 -2.02 16.15 3.52
C PRO A 19 -1.58 14.94 4.35
N ASP A 20 -2.52 14.31 5.06
CA ASP A 20 -2.27 13.15 5.92
C ASP A 20 -2.90 11.86 5.38
N GLN A 21 -3.22 11.81 4.08
CA GLN A 21 -3.73 10.59 3.46
C GLN A 21 -2.68 9.48 3.54
N GLN A 22 -3.10 8.35 4.10
CA GLN A 22 -2.25 7.18 4.28
C GLN A 22 -2.54 6.12 3.23
N VAL A 23 -1.53 5.31 2.95
CA VAL A 23 -1.62 4.08 2.16
C VAL A 23 -1.05 2.91 2.95
N LYS A 24 -1.50 1.70 2.60
CA LYS A 24 -0.97 0.45 3.13
C LYS A 24 -0.11 -0.22 2.05
N LEU A 25 1.12 -0.58 2.42
CA LEU A 25 2.02 -1.32 1.53
C LEU A 25 2.18 -2.74 2.01
N TYR A 26 2.18 -3.69 1.07
CA TYR A 26 2.44 -5.08 1.37
C TYR A 26 3.91 -5.43 1.11
N PHE A 27 4.58 -5.92 2.14
CA PHE A 27 5.92 -6.47 2.03
C PHE A 27 5.90 -8.00 2.15
N PRO A 28 6.61 -8.72 1.27
CA PRO A 28 6.70 -10.17 1.31
C PRO A 28 7.36 -10.65 2.60
N ARG A 29 6.95 -11.84 3.07
CA ARG A 29 7.63 -12.55 4.15
C ARG A 29 8.94 -13.19 3.64
N PRO A 30 9.87 -13.56 4.54
CA PRO A 30 11.05 -14.32 4.15
C PRO A 30 10.67 -15.56 3.34
N GLY A 31 11.31 -15.74 2.17
CA GLY A 31 10.99 -16.83 1.23
C GLY A 31 9.93 -16.50 0.18
N GLN A 32 9.23 -15.37 0.29
CA GLN A 32 8.28 -14.91 -0.72
C GLN A 32 8.93 -13.93 -1.70
N GLN A 33 8.70 -14.12 -3.01
CA GLN A 33 9.10 -13.17 -4.05
C GLN A 33 8.12 -12.01 -4.23
N VAL A 34 6.85 -12.23 -3.86
CA VAL A 34 5.76 -11.26 -3.87
C VAL A 34 4.91 -11.48 -2.64
N PRO A 35 4.33 -10.42 -2.04
CA PRO A 35 3.45 -10.59 -0.89
C PRO A 35 2.19 -11.34 -1.30
N LEU A 36 1.70 -12.20 -0.40
CA LEU A 36 0.37 -12.79 -0.55
C LEU A 36 -0.69 -11.71 -0.28
N LEU A 37 -1.51 -11.41 -1.28
CA LEU A 37 -2.57 -10.41 -1.16
C LEU A 37 -3.86 -11.05 -0.62
N PRO A 38 -4.73 -10.28 0.07
CA PRO A 38 -6.08 -10.73 0.39
C PRO A 38 -6.84 -11.16 -0.87
N ALA A 39 -7.79 -12.09 -0.73
CA ALA A 39 -8.54 -12.66 -1.85
C ALA A 39 -9.11 -11.57 -2.79
N SER A 40 -8.99 -11.82 -4.10
CA SER A 40 -9.45 -10.93 -5.16
C SER A 40 -10.92 -10.52 -4.93
N GLY A 41 -11.20 -9.21 -4.89
CA GLY A 41 -12.54 -8.68 -4.64
C GLY A 41 -12.85 -8.32 -3.18
N ALA A 42 -12.02 -8.74 -2.21
CA ALA A 42 -12.13 -8.25 -0.83
C ALA A 42 -11.66 -6.77 -0.78
N GLY A 43 -12.59 -5.84 -0.97
CA GLY A 43 -12.37 -4.38 -1.02
C GLY A 43 -12.28 -3.79 -2.43
N ALA A 44 -12.95 -4.39 -3.42
CA ALA A 44 -13.12 -3.80 -4.75
C ALA A 44 -14.14 -2.63 -4.78
N ASP A 45 -14.86 -2.40 -3.68
CA ASP A 45 -15.93 -1.41 -3.57
C ASP A 45 -15.68 -0.42 -2.41
N ASP A 46 -14.42 -0.09 -2.12
CA ASP A 46 -14.00 0.71 -0.96
C ASP A 46 -14.44 0.16 0.41
N ASP A 47 -14.93 -1.09 0.47
CA ASP A 47 -15.28 -1.77 1.73
C ASP A 47 -14.01 -2.18 2.49
N VAL A 48 -13.57 -1.27 3.35
CA VAL A 48 -12.39 -1.41 4.22
C VAL A 48 -12.55 -2.59 5.19
N MET A 49 -13.76 -2.85 5.69
CA MET A 49 -13.97 -3.90 6.69
C MET A 49 -13.87 -5.28 6.05
N ARG A 50 -14.45 -5.46 4.86
CA ARG A 50 -14.31 -6.70 4.07
C ARG A 50 -12.86 -6.96 3.67
N TRP A 51 -12.14 -5.91 3.25
CA TRP A 51 -10.73 -6.02 2.96
C TRP A 51 -9.91 -6.45 4.19
N TYR A 52 -10.16 -5.81 5.34
CA TYR A 52 -9.42 -6.10 6.57
C TYR A 52 -9.73 -7.50 7.10
N ALA A 53 -10.97 -7.97 6.96
CA ALA A 53 -11.35 -9.34 7.27
C ALA A 53 -10.57 -10.34 6.42
N ALA A 54 -10.56 -10.17 5.10
CA ALA A 54 -9.80 -11.04 4.18
C ALA A 54 -8.28 -11.00 4.42
N TYR A 55 -7.74 -9.85 4.84
CA TYR A 55 -6.34 -9.77 5.26
C TYR A 55 -6.06 -10.61 6.52
N ASN A 56 -6.98 -10.62 7.49
CA ASN A 56 -6.85 -11.42 8.71
C ASN A 56 -7.07 -12.93 8.48
N GLU A 57 -7.74 -13.32 7.39
CA GLU A 57 -7.86 -14.72 6.98
C GLU A 57 -6.54 -15.32 6.49
N ILE A 58 -5.59 -14.50 6.03
CA ILE A 58 -4.26 -14.97 5.63
C ILE A 58 -3.53 -15.53 6.87
N PRO A 59 -2.97 -16.76 6.84
CA PRO A 59 -2.20 -17.32 7.95
C PRO A 59 -1.08 -16.40 8.40
N GLU A 60 -0.86 -16.24 9.70
CA GLU A 60 0.08 -15.25 10.25
C GLU A 60 1.50 -15.38 9.70
N ALA A 61 1.96 -16.63 9.48
CA ALA A 61 3.29 -16.93 8.93
C ALA A 61 3.48 -16.41 7.50
N GLU A 62 2.40 -16.31 6.72
CA GLU A 62 2.39 -15.89 5.32
C GLU A 62 1.85 -14.48 5.12
N ARG A 63 1.13 -13.95 6.12
CA ARG A 63 0.47 -12.64 6.08
C ARG A 63 1.50 -11.54 5.93
N PRO A 64 1.45 -10.74 4.86
CA PRO A 64 2.48 -9.74 4.58
C PRO A 64 2.56 -8.68 5.68
N TRP A 65 3.72 -8.04 5.83
CA TRP A 65 3.81 -6.84 6.67
C TRP A 65 3.10 -5.69 5.98
N MET A 66 2.30 -4.95 6.77
CA MET A 66 1.41 -3.91 6.26
C MET A 66 1.50 -2.59 7.04
N PRO A 67 2.66 -1.91 7.01
CA PRO A 67 2.81 -0.59 7.61
C PRO A 67 1.96 0.47 6.90
N SER A 68 1.62 1.53 7.64
CA SER A 68 1.05 2.75 7.07
C SER A 68 2.14 3.72 6.64
N TYR A 69 1.97 4.36 5.48
CA TYR A 69 2.79 5.51 5.08
C TYR A 69 1.91 6.67 4.63
N THR A 70 2.34 7.89 4.94
CA THR A 70 1.72 9.11 4.41
C THR A 70 2.19 9.36 2.98
N VAL A 71 1.23 9.63 2.10
CA VAL A 71 1.50 10.07 0.72
C VAL A 71 1.95 11.52 0.76
N ARG A 72 3.06 11.83 0.09
CA ARG A 72 3.70 13.15 0.12
C ARG A 72 3.49 13.95 -1.15
N ALA A 73 3.28 13.27 -2.27
CA ALA A 73 2.88 13.85 -3.53
C ALA A 73 2.17 12.79 -4.38
N SER A 74 1.27 13.23 -5.26
CA SER A 74 0.71 12.46 -6.35
C SER A 74 0.93 13.21 -7.67
N ASP A 75 1.14 12.46 -8.75
CA ASP A 75 1.10 12.97 -10.12
C ASP A 75 0.15 12.09 -10.91
N THR A 76 -1.08 12.57 -11.07
CA THR A 76 -2.16 11.85 -11.76
C THR A 76 -1.85 11.66 -13.24
N ARG A 77 -1.10 12.57 -13.89
CA ARG A 77 -0.75 12.43 -15.31
C ARG A 77 0.25 11.29 -15.52
N ARG A 78 1.17 11.13 -14.56
CA ARG A 78 2.17 10.06 -14.60
C ARG A 78 1.71 8.77 -13.92
N GLY A 79 0.61 8.81 -13.18
CA GLY A 79 0.13 7.67 -12.38
C GLY A 79 1.14 7.29 -11.31
N THR A 80 1.69 8.29 -10.59
CA THR A 80 2.72 8.06 -9.57
C THR A 80 2.39 8.70 -8.24
N ILE A 81 2.89 8.12 -7.15
CA ILE A 81 2.85 8.69 -5.81
C ILE A 81 4.23 8.65 -5.16
N ASP A 82 4.50 9.62 -4.29
CA ASP A 82 5.72 9.67 -3.48
C ASP A 82 5.40 9.36 -2.02
N ILE A 83 6.22 8.53 -1.38
CA ILE A 83 6.19 8.30 0.07
C ILE A 83 7.58 8.46 0.67
N ASN A 84 7.61 8.80 1.96
CA ASN A 84 8.83 8.88 2.75
C ASN A 84 8.76 7.85 3.88
N PRO A 85 9.36 6.65 3.72
CA PRO A 85 9.41 5.69 4.82
C PRO A 85 10.27 6.20 5.98
N SER A 86 9.91 5.81 7.20
CA SER A 86 10.83 5.89 8.33
C SER A 86 12.02 4.95 8.10
N ALA A 87 13.17 5.21 8.72
CA ALA A 87 14.42 4.49 8.44
C ALA A 87 14.30 2.94 8.54
N ALA A 88 13.39 2.44 9.38
CA ALA A 88 13.10 1.00 9.53
C ALA A 88 12.33 0.36 8.35
N GLY A 89 11.78 1.17 7.44
CA GLY A 89 10.97 0.72 6.30
C GLY A 89 11.63 0.91 4.93
N THR A 90 12.95 1.15 4.89
CA THR A 90 13.67 1.26 3.62
C THR A 90 13.90 -0.15 3.08
N PRO A 91 13.27 -0.57 1.97
CA PRO A 91 13.61 -1.85 1.36
C PRO A 91 15.05 -1.78 0.83
N THR A 92 15.94 -2.59 1.39
CA THR A 92 17.20 -2.94 0.74
C THR A 92 16.85 -3.71 -0.53
N ALA A 93 17.57 -3.49 -1.63
CA ALA A 93 17.28 -4.03 -2.96
C ALA A 93 16.83 -5.50 -2.88
N GLY A 94 15.52 -5.70 -3.02
CA GLY A 94 14.79 -6.91 -2.65
C GLY A 94 13.39 -6.88 -3.27
N PRO A 95 12.60 -7.95 -3.11
CA PRO A 95 11.40 -8.22 -3.91
C PRO A 95 10.39 -7.07 -3.94
N ARG A 96 9.70 -6.93 -5.08
CA ARG A 96 8.88 -5.77 -5.42
C ARG A 96 7.69 -5.62 -4.46
N PRO A 97 7.59 -4.51 -3.71
CA PRO A 97 6.40 -4.23 -2.91
C PRO A 97 5.19 -4.04 -3.82
N VAL A 98 4.03 -4.56 -3.40
CA VAL A 98 2.75 -4.29 -4.04
C VAL A 98 2.04 -3.22 -3.24
N VAL A 99 1.59 -2.18 -3.95
CA VAL A 99 0.79 -1.10 -3.36
C VAL A 99 -0.67 -1.45 -3.57
N ARG A 100 -1.46 -1.39 -2.50
CA ARG A 100 -2.92 -1.36 -2.62
C ARG A 100 -3.44 -0.05 -2.05
N PHE A 101 -4.29 0.61 -2.84
CA PHE A 101 -4.99 1.81 -2.42
C PHE A 101 -6.23 1.42 -1.64
N GLY A 102 -6.30 1.85 -0.40
CA GLY A 102 -7.55 2.09 0.31
C GLY A 102 -7.55 3.57 0.64
N GLY A 103 -8.51 4.32 0.09
CA GLY A 103 -8.63 5.75 0.35
C GLY A 103 -8.97 5.97 1.82
N PHE A 104 -7.97 6.24 2.66
CA PHE A 104 -8.21 6.76 3.99
C PHE A 104 -8.40 8.28 3.87
N SER A 105 -9.64 8.71 3.62
CA SER A 105 -10.04 10.07 3.98
C SER A 105 -10.29 10.09 5.47
N ASN A 106 -9.35 10.63 6.24
CA ASN A 106 -9.60 10.95 7.63
C ASN A 106 -10.38 12.26 7.65
N SER A 107 -11.71 12.18 7.54
CA SER A 107 -12.57 13.32 7.83
C SER A 107 -12.50 13.57 9.35
N ALA A 108 -11.88 14.67 9.73
CA ALA A 108 -11.93 15.23 11.08
C ALA A 108 -13.37 15.62 11.46
#